data_AF-A0A3M3AUK3-F1
#
_entry.id   AF-A0A3M3AUK3-F1
#
_cell.length_a   1.000
_cell.length_b   1.000
_cell.length_c   1.000
_cell.angle_alpha   90.00
_cell.angle_beta   90.00
_cell.angle_gamma   90.00
#
_symmetry.space_group_name_H-M   'P 1'
#
loop_
_entity.id
_entity.type
_entity.pdbx_description
1 polymer ?
#
loop_
_entity_poly.entity_id
_entity_poly.type
_entity_poly.pdbx_seq_one_letter_code
_entity_poly.pdbx_strand_id
1 'polypeptide(L)'
;ALDVASLKPWFARFGDQMPRLINMYGITETTVHVTYRPITLADTHNPASPIGEAIADLSWYVLDADFNTVAQGCSGELHIGHAGLARGY
;
A
#
# COMPACT_ATOMS: atom_id res chain seq x y z
N ALA A 1 -1.81 -2.40 -10.63
CA ALA A 1 -0.87 -2.14 -9.51
C ALA A 1 0.41 -1.51 -10.05
N LEU A 2 1.24 -0.90 -9.20
CA LEU A 2 2.50 -0.27 -9.63
C LEU A 2 3.49 -1.33 -10.13
N ASP A 3 4.00 -1.17 -11.35
CA ASP A 3 5.16 -1.96 -11.81
C ASP A 3 6.44 -1.35 -11.24
N VAL A 4 6.89 -1.86 -10.10
CA VAL A 4 8.10 -1.37 -9.42
C VAL A 4 9.37 -1.60 -10.23
N ALA A 5 9.42 -2.63 -11.09
CA ALA A 5 10.61 -2.89 -11.90
C ALA A 5 10.81 -1.80 -12.97
N SER A 6 9.73 -1.19 -13.45
CA SER A 6 9.78 -0.07 -14.39
C SER A 6 10.43 1.19 -13.83
N LEU A 7 10.60 1.30 -12.49
CA LEU A 7 11.17 2.47 -11.83
C LEU A 7 12.71 2.51 -11.83
N LYS A 8 13.39 1.45 -12.28
CA LYS A 8 14.86 1.40 -12.31
C LYS A 8 15.53 2.62 -13.00
N PRO A 9 15.04 3.12 -14.15
CA PRO A 9 15.62 4.31 -14.78
C PRO A 9 15.48 5.58 -13.93
N TRP A 10 14.41 5.70 -13.14
CA TRP A 10 14.24 6.82 -12.21
C TRP A 10 15.32 6.80 -11.13
N PHE A 11 15.50 5.66 -10.46
CA PHE A 11 16.51 5.51 -9.42
C PHE A 11 17.94 5.66 -9.96
N ALA A 12 18.20 5.22 -11.19
CA ALA A 12 19.49 5.46 -11.84
C ALA A 12 19.77 6.96 -12.07
N ARG A 13 18.73 7.77 -12.30
CA ARG A 13 18.86 9.21 -12.57
C ARG A 13 18.91 10.06 -11.31
N PHE A 14 18.06 9.76 -10.33
CA PHE A 14 17.84 10.63 -9.17
C PHE A 14 18.34 10.03 -7.86
N GLY A 15 18.77 8.77 -7.86
CA GLY A 15 19.03 8.03 -6.64
C GLY A 15 17.76 7.77 -5.84
N ASP A 16 17.94 7.39 -4.58
CA ASP A 16 16.87 6.90 -3.70
C ASP A 16 16.73 7.71 -2.41
N GLN A 17 17.19 8.96 -2.42
CA GLN A 17 17.17 9.84 -1.24
C GLN A 17 16.22 11.01 -1.46
N MET A 18 16.45 11.81 -2.52
CA MET A 18 15.59 12.94 -2.86
C MET A 18 15.57 13.19 -4.38
N PRO A 19 14.39 13.35 -4.99
CA PRO A 19 13.04 13.20 -4.43
C PRO A 19 12.69 11.73 -4.10
N ARG A 20 11.78 11.53 -3.14
CA ARG A 20 11.27 10.19 -2.78
C ARG A 20 10.07 9.82 -3.65
N LEU A 21 10.02 8.57 -4.10
CA LEU A 21 8.83 7.98 -4.70
C LEU A 21 7.96 7.36 -3.61
N ILE A 22 6.66 7.68 -3.60
CA ILE A 22 5.69 7.11 -2.66
C ILE A 22 4.63 6.38 -3.46
N ASN A 23 4.45 5.08 -3.20
CA ASN A 23 3.28 4.36 -3.66
C ASN A 23 2.17 4.51 -2.62
N MET A 24 0.96 4.84 -3.06
CA MET A 24 -0.20 5.01 -2.19
C MET A 24 -1.32 4.12 -2.70
N TYR A 25 -2.05 3.51 -1.78
CA TYR A 25 -3.21 2.67 -2.12
C TYR A 25 -4.42 3.14 -1.32
N GLY A 26 -5.58 3.15 -1.96
CA GLY A 26 -6.88 3.40 -1.38
C GLY A 26 -7.97 3.23 -2.44
N ILE A 27 -9.20 3.09 -1.97
CA ILE A 27 -10.40 3.04 -2.82
C ILE A 27 -11.22 4.32 -2.61
N THR A 28 -12.29 4.49 -3.39
CA THR A 28 -13.12 5.70 -3.34
C THR A 28 -13.77 5.87 -1.97
N GLU A 29 -14.26 4.76 -1.41
CA GLU A 29 -14.96 4.63 -0.14
C GLU A 29 -14.05 4.93 1.06
N THR A 30 -12.74 4.99 0.85
CA THR A 30 -11.74 5.28 1.88
C THR A 30 -11.08 6.65 1.70
N THR A 31 -11.68 7.51 0.88
CA THR A 31 -11.20 8.89 0.62
C THR A 31 -9.77 8.92 0.04
N VAL A 32 -9.62 8.34 -1.15
CA VAL A 32 -8.41 8.37 -1.99
C VAL A 32 -7.27 7.45 -1.53
N HIS A 33 -6.78 7.60 -0.30
CA HIS A 33 -5.59 6.87 0.17
C HIS A 33 -5.78 6.33 1.60
N VAL A 34 -5.30 5.11 1.79
CA VAL A 34 -5.31 4.36 3.06
C VAL A 34 -3.91 4.03 3.52
N THR A 35 -3.06 3.61 2.59
CA THR A 35 -1.70 3.19 2.90
C THR A 35 -0.70 3.99 2.09
N TYR A 36 0.52 4.08 2.62
CA TYR A 36 1.65 4.70 1.96
C TYR A 36 2.89 3.80 2.08
N ARG A 37 3.68 3.75 1.01
CA ARG A 37 4.97 3.05 0.96
C ARG A 37 6.00 3.92 0.25
N PRO A 38 7.05 4.41 0.93
CA PRO A 38 8.21 4.98 0.26
C PRO A 38 8.93 3.90 -0.55
N ILE A 39 8.90 3.98 -1.88
CA ILE A 39 9.53 3.00 -2.77
C ILE A 39 11.02 3.29 -2.85
N THR A 40 11.81 2.23 -2.71
CA THR A 40 13.27 2.25 -2.80
C THR A 40 13.77 1.49 -4.02
N LEU A 41 15.05 1.65 -4.36
CA LEU A 41 15.70 0.84 -5.39
C LEU A 41 15.59 -0.66 -5.07
N ALA A 42 15.64 -1.01 -3.78
CA ALA A 42 15.53 -2.40 -3.34
C ALA A 42 14.18 -3.03 -3.72
N ASP A 43 13.08 -2.27 -3.69
CA ASP A 43 11.76 -2.75 -4.08
C ASP A 43 11.70 -3.17 -5.56
N THR A 44 12.55 -2.59 -6.43
CA THR A 44 12.59 -2.92 -7.87
C THR A 44 13.11 -4.34 -8.17
N HIS A 45 13.60 -5.06 -7.16
CA HIS A 45 14.01 -6.46 -7.24
C HIS A 45 12.88 -7.44 -6.92
N ASN A 46 11.73 -6.97 -6.42
CA ASN A 46 10.56 -7.78 -6.13
C ASN A 46 9.45 -7.47 -7.17
N PRO A 47 8.82 -8.48 -7.80
CA PRO A 47 7.72 -8.23 -8.74
C PRO A 47 6.42 -7.73 -8.08
N ALA A 48 6.27 -7.89 -6.76
CA ALA A 48 5.07 -7.45 -6.06
C ALA A 48 5.05 -5.92 -5.89
N SER A 49 3.86 -5.32 -6.01
CA SER A 49 3.62 -3.90 -5.75
C SER A 49 3.29 -3.70 -4.26
N PRO A 50 4.21 -3.24 -3.41
CA PRO A 50 3.92 -3.06 -1.99
C PRO A 50 2.98 -1.86 -1.78
N ILE A 51 1.98 -2.02 -0.92
CA ILE A 51 1.05 -0.94 -0.55
C ILE A 51 1.45 -0.24 0.76
N GLY A 52 2.34 -0.85 1.55
CA GLY A 52 2.93 -0.25 2.75
C GLY A 52 2.05 -0.32 3.98
N GLU A 53 2.09 0.75 4.78
CA GLU A 53 1.46 0.82 6.09
C GLU A 53 0.30 1.82 6.09
N ALA A 54 -0.60 1.70 7.06
CA ALA A 54 -1.71 2.63 7.21
C ALA A 54 -1.20 4.06 7.40
N ILE A 55 -1.87 5.02 6.76
CA ILE A 55 -1.76 6.42 7.11
C ILE A 55 -2.30 6.58 8.54
N ALA A 56 -1.70 7.48 9.31
CA ALA A 56 -2.15 7.78 10.67
C ALA A 56 -3.64 8.11 10.66
N ASP A 57 -4.40 7.58 11.63
CA ASP A 57 -5.87 7.63 11.74
C ASP A 57 -6.70 6.64 10.90
N LEU A 58 -6.04 5.84 10.05
CA LEU A 58 -6.63 4.73 9.32
C LEU A 58 -6.15 3.38 9.86
N SER A 59 -6.92 2.33 9.60
CA SER A 59 -6.49 0.96 9.85
C SER A 59 -6.80 0.05 8.68
N TRP A 60 -6.04 -1.03 8.55
CA TRP A 60 -6.34 -2.12 7.65
C TRP A 60 -6.17 -3.46 8.35
N TYR A 61 -6.93 -4.46 7.90
CA TYR A 61 -6.88 -5.84 8.37
C TYR A 61 -6.94 -6.78 7.17
N VAL A 62 -6.30 -7.94 7.29
CA VAL A 62 -6.49 -9.03 6.33
C VAL A 62 -7.27 -10.13 7.04
N LEU A 63 -8.49 -10.36 6.58
CA LEU A 63 -9.46 -11.23 7.23
C LEU A 63 -9.78 -12.47 6.39
N ASP A 64 -10.14 -13.58 7.05
CA ASP A 64 -10.76 -14.74 6.41
C ASP A 64 -12.28 -14.58 6.25
N ALA A 65 -12.94 -15.59 5.69
CA ALA A 65 -14.38 -15.59 5.42
C ALA A 65 -15.25 -15.53 6.70
N ASP A 66 -14.68 -15.88 7.86
CA ASP A 66 -15.35 -15.83 9.16
C ASP A 66 -14.99 -14.54 9.92
N PHE A 67 -14.37 -13.56 9.24
CA PHE A 67 -13.91 -12.27 9.78
C PHE A 67 -12.81 -12.35 10.84
N ASN A 68 -12.03 -13.43 10.87
CA ASN A 68 -10.86 -13.53 11.75
C ASN A 68 -9.60 -13.00 11.05
N THR A 69 -8.66 -12.45 11.81
CA THR A 69 -7.36 -12.02 11.27
C THR A 69 -6.56 -13.24 10.79
N VAL A 70 -6.09 -13.19 9.55
CA VAL A 70 -5.24 -14.26 9.02
C VAL A 70 -3.84 -14.22 9.63
N ALA A 71 -3.18 -15.38 9.67
CA ALA A 71 -1.78 -15.46 10.10
C ALA A 71 -0.84 -14.70 9.14
N GLN A 72 0.31 -14.25 9.65
CA GLN A 72 1.29 -13.54 8.84
C GLN A 72 1.73 -14.37 7.62
N GLY A 73 1.67 -13.75 6.44
CA GLY A 73 2.01 -14.39 5.16
C GLY A 73 0.87 -15.17 4.50
N CYS A 74 -0.26 -15.38 5.20
CA CYS A 74 -1.46 -15.93 4.59
C CYS A 74 -2.25 -14.85 3.84
N SER A 75 -3.01 -15.28 2.83
CA SER A 75 -3.89 -14.40 2.05
C SER A 75 -5.29 -14.35 2.66
N GLY A 76 -5.94 -13.20 2.55
CA GLY A 76 -7.32 -12.95 2.96
C GLY A 76 -7.84 -11.68 2.31
N GLU A 77 -9.05 -11.25 2.69
CA GLU A 77 -9.65 -10.01 2.19
C GLU A 77 -9.14 -8.80 2.97
N LEU A 78 -8.89 -7.69 2.26
CA LEU A 78 -8.42 -6.45 2.85
C LEU A 78 -9.61 -5.60 3.32
N HIS A 79 -9.72 -5.41 4.63
CA HIS A 79 -10.73 -4.55 5.26
C HIS A 79 -10.09 -3.25 5.78
N ILE A 80 -10.78 -2.12 5.59
CA ILE A 80 -10.32 -0.79 5.99
C ILE A 80 -11.24 -0.21 7.07
N GLY A 81 -10.67 0.53 8.03
CA GLY A 81 -11.41 1.16 9.13
C GLY A 81 -11.00 2.62 9.41
N HIS A 82 -11.76 3.24 10.32
CA HIS A 82 -11.50 4.55 10.95
C HIS A 82 -11.79 5.79 10.09
N ALA A 83 -10.90 6.80 10.09
CA ALA A 83 -11.28 8.19 9.79
C ALA A 83 -11.58 8.47 8.30
N GLY A 84 -11.11 7.61 7.39
CA GLY A 84 -11.20 7.80 5.94
C GLY A 84 -12.46 7.20 5.30
N LEU A 85 -13.31 6.52 6.08
CA LEU A 85 -14.49 5.85 5.55
C LEU A 85 -15.57 6.85 5.10
N ALA A 86 -16.09 6.64 3.90
CA ALA A 86 -17.30 7.28 3.42
C ALA A 86 -18.50 6.91 4.30
N ARG A 87 -19.56 7.72 4.23
CA ARG A 87 -20.79 7.50 5.03
C ARG A 87 -21.66 6.36 4.49
N GLY A 88 -21.41 5.91 3.27
CA GLY A 88 -22.24 4.96 2.52
C GLY A 88 -22.26 5.33 1.04
N TYR A 89 -23.07 4.60 0.28
CA TYR A 89 -23.39 4.90 -1.12
C TYR A 89 -24.66 5.73 -1.23
#